data_AF-A0A2Z4MR79-F1
#
_entry.id   AF-A0A2Z4MR79-F1
#
_cell.length_a   1.000
_cell.length_b   1.000
_cell.length_c   1.000
_cell.angle_alpha   90.00
_cell.angle_beta   90.00
_cell.angle_gamma   90.00
#
_symmetry.space_group_name_H-M   'P 1'
#
loop_
_entity.id
_entity.type
_entity.pdbx_description
1 polymer ?
#
loop_
_entity_poly.entity_id
_entity_poly.type
_entity_poly.pdbx_seq_one_letter_code
_entity_poly.pdbx_strand_id
1 'polypeptide(L)'
;MNELQKEALEEMKTAIHKWFDEQENRKNAEEVILRTTLQVGIFNFVTLDYRPGRTRVESSKSVGSAAGKKSMKASPFTREQILHEVQPLLVEIVRERLDKLETSPLINYRFTFQGTFATMDGLVELTVLETEYEEKKRQLLERIHSYIEEKLEKGSYPTNRLETFFLARHLLDPYLFPEPEAAKTIALFDRIQELNKEQVEALAEHRRDIIRALTDWVENVFLPRYYDVTRSEYRANEYMLKPDAVFEDKDEPNQPIDLLLYGAVMIIRYEPEFSKFMGQTFLELAKQLGSGKAARMLKDGSDSFSQEDVHLRHELVECKANDVFSLFTIVIRKEEAGAYERAISFILSLLRKDFPKSYKIKLKSSAREYLPIKGLAKSDTHRFFANALAYSELHPLLEEYAREAMEEYEWYEDTESEKSVMPGSYAVFGLGLSSERYFPLVEAYMDLVDDEHQLVHDKFTAVFAETYGITERSTPTLITCLLRSHDSLKLKIQPELESEDKLSLFVQQIERLSDDEVERVLYPIWGNVEKLAALARKAREPHKELIIRLQKAAGIA
;
A
#
# COMPACT_ATOMS: atom_id res chain seq x y z
N MET A 1 24.12 -46.34 -11.61
CA MET A 1 24.77 -45.21 -10.91
C MET A 1 26.22 -45.53 -10.53
N ASN A 2 27.14 -44.60 -10.78
CA ASN A 2 28.54 -44.65 -10.33
C ASN A 2 28.68 -44.18 -8.86
N GLU A 3 29.87 -44.25 -8.27
CA GLU A 3 30.08 -43.90 -6.84
C GLU A 3 29.74 -42.43 -6.52
N LEU A 4 30.12 -41.48 -7.37
CA LEU A 4 29.79 -40.05 -7.18
C LEU A 4 28.27 -39.79 -7.23
N GLN A 5 27.56 -40.51 -8.09
CA GLN A 5 26.09 -40.45 -8.17
C GLN A 5 25.43 -41.05 -6.93
N LYS A 6 25.97 -42.15 -6.38
CA LYS A 6 25.47 -42.75 -5.13
C LYS A 6 25.67 -41.79 -3.94
N GLU A 7 26.85 -41.19 -3.82
CA GLU A 7 27.13 -40.18 -2.79
C GLU A 7 26.14 -38.99 -2.88
N ALA A 8 25.89 -38.51 -4.09
CA ALA A 8 24.92 -37.44 -4.33
C ALA A 8 23.49 -37.82 -3.95
N LEU A 9 23.06 -39.05 -4.25
CA LEU A 9 21.75 -39.55 -3.86
C LEU A 9 21.63 -39.71 -2.33
N GLU A 10 22.66 -40.20 -1.67
CA GLU A 10 22.69 -40.27 -0.20
C GLU A 10 22.69 -38.87 0.44
N GLU A 11 23.33 -37.87 -0.18
CA GLU A 11 23.24 -36.47 0.27
C GLU A 11 21.78 -35.97 0.21
N MET A 12 21.08 -36.19 -0.92
CA MET A 12 19.68 -35.84 -1.09
C MET A 12 18.77 -36.56 -0.10
N LYS A 13 18.95 -37.88 0.02
CA LYS A 13 18.20 -38.73 0.95
C LYS A 13 18.39 -38.28 2.40
N THR A 14 19.63 -38.00 2.81
CA THR A 14 19.94 -37.50 4.16
C THR A 14 19.23 -36.18 4.44
N ALA A 15 19.22 -35.26 3.48
CA ALA A 15 18.52 -33.98 3.63
C ALA A 15 17.00 -34.16 3.76
N ILE A 16 16.41 -35.06 2.98
CA ILE A 16 14.98 -35.42 3.07
C ILE A 16 14.66 -36.00 4.44
N HIS A 17 15.39 -37.03 4.88
CA HIS A 17 15.11 -37.66 6.18
C HIS A 17 15.26 -36.67 7.33
N LYS A 18 16.34 -35.88 7.31
CA LYS A 18 16.57 -34.84 8.32
C LYS A 18 15.39 -33.89 8.45
N TRP A 19 14.86 -33.40 7.32
CA TRP A 19 13.71 -32.48 7.36
C TRP A 19 12.47 -33.13 7.97
N PHE A 20 12.12 -34.35 7.54
CA PHE A 20 10.97 -35.05 8.10
C PHE A 20 11.16 -35.39 9.59
N ASP A 21 12.36 -35.83 9.99
CA ASP A 21 12.69 -36.11 11.40
C ASP A 21 12.55 -34.85 12.26
N GLU A 22 12.99 -33.69 11.76
CA GLU A 22 12.80 -32.40 12.42
C GLU A 22 11.32 -32.04 12.58
N GLN A 23 10.49 -32.30 11.55
CA GLN A 23 9.06 -32.01 11.61
C GLN A 23 8.29 -33.00 12.51
N GLU A 24 8.65 -34.28 12.52
CA GLU A 24 8.03 -35.29 13.38
C GLU A 24 8.33 -35.04 14.87
N ASN A 25 9.49 -34.47 15.18
CA ASN A 25 9.85 -34.09 16.55
C ASN A 25 9.20 -32.77 17.03
N ARG A 26 8.35 -32.14 16.19
CA ARG A 26 7.69 -30.87 16.51
C ARG A 26 6.57 -31.07 17.53
N LYS A 27 6.76 -30.50 18.73
CA LYS A 27 5.82 -30.67 19.85
C LYS A 27 4.50 -29.90 19.74
N ASN A 28 4.44 -28.87 18.88
CA ASN A 28 3.27 -27.99 18.78
C ASN A 28 2.40 -28.25 17.54
N ALA A 29 2.58 -29.38 16.84
CA ALA A 29 1.85 -29.63 15.61
C ALA A 29 0.32 -29.72 15.82
N GLU A 30 -0.11 -30.39 16.88
CA GLU A 30 -1.53 -30.48 17.25
C GLU A 30 -2.10 -29.13 17.70
N GLU A 31 -1.38 -28.40 18.55
CA GLU A 31 -1.79 -27.07 19.01
C GLU A 31 -1.98 -26.09 17.84
N VAL A 32 -1.13 -26.19 16.81
CA VAL A 32 -1.24 -25.33 15.61
C VAL A 32 -2.55 -25.57 14.88
N ILE A 33 -2.95 -26.82 14.64
CA ILE A 33 -4.18 -27.13 13.91
C ILE A 33 -5.45 -26.91 14.74
N LEU A 34 -5.37 -26.94 16.07
CA LEU A 34 -6.51 -26.71 16.97
C LEU A 34 -6.96 -25.24 17.02
N ARG A 35 -6.16 -24.32 16.48
CA ARG A 35 -6.49 -22.88 16.44
C ARG A 35 -7.71 -22.57 15.56
N THR A 36 -8.02 -23.42 14.59
CA THR A 36 -9.17 -23.24 13.68
C THR A 36 -9.58 -24.57 13.07
N THR A 37 -10.88 -24.77 12.86
CA THR A 37 -11.41 -25.95 12.16
C THR A 37 -11.00 -25.97 10.68
N LEU A 38 -10.66 -24.81 10.10
CA LEU A 38 -10.28 -24.67 8.69
C LEU A 38 -8.85 -25.13 8.37
N GLN A 39 -8.13 -25.70 9.34
CA GLN A 39 -6.79 -26.23 9.13
C GLN A 39 -6.77 -27.75 9.39
N VAL A 40 -6.40 -28.54 8.38
CA VAL A 40 -6.25 -30.01 8.48
C VAL A 40 -4.80 -30.48 8.35
N GLY A 41 -3.86 -29.56 8.14
CA GLY A 41 -2.44 -29.81 8.29
C GLY A 41 -1.57 -28.55 8.21
N ILE A 42 -0.26 -28.72 8.44
CA ILE A 42 0.70 -27.60 8.51
C ILE A 42 1.42 -27.38 7.18
N PHE A 43 1.92 -28.45 6.57
CA PHE A 43 2.70 -28.39 5.34
C PHE A 43 1.91 -28.93 4.16
N ASN A 44 1.83 -28.14 3.09
CA ASN A 44 1.30 -28.54 1.79
C ASN A 44 2.38 -28.53 0.69
N PHE A 45 3.58 -28.03 0.99
CA PHE A 45 4.62 -27.82 0.02
C PHE A 45 6.02 -27.88 0.64
N VAL A 46 6.95 -28.52 -0.06
CA VAL A 46 8.38 -28.56 0.27
C VAL A 46 9.21 -28.62 -1.01
N THR A 47 10.38 -27.97 -1.01
CA THR A 47 11.36 -28.08 -2.10
C THR A 47 12.69 -28.65 -1.61
N LEU A 48 13.20 -29.66 -2.31
CA LEU A 48 14.60 -30.09 -2.23
C LEU A 48 15.45 -29.22 -3.16
N ASP A 49 16.37 -28.44 -2.59
CA ASP A 49 17.36 -27.65 -3.31
C ASP A 49 18.69 -28.42 -3.31
N TYR A 50 18.91 -29.21 -4.36
CA TYR A 50 20.13 -29.99 -4.56
C TYR A 50 21.19 -29.16 -5.29
N ARG A 51 22.20 -28.76 -4.52
CA ARG A 51 23.49 -28.28 -5.04
C ARG A 51 24.57 -29.12 -4.39
N PRO A 52 25.40 -29.88 -5.14
CA PRO A 52 26.40 -30.77 -4.57
C PRO A 52 27.21 -30.11 -3.43
N GLY A 53 27.15 -30.70 -2.23
CA GLY A 53 27.78 -30.19 -1.00
C GLY A 53 26.99 -29.11 -0.24
N ARG A 54 25.81 -28.74 -0.71
CA ARG A 54 24.91 -27.70 -0.15
C ARG A 54 23.44 -28.07 -0.32
N THR A 55 23.12 -29.36 -0.20
CA THR A 55 21.74 -29.84 -0.32
C THR A 55 20.91 -29.48 0.91
N ARG A 56 19.68 -29.01 0.68
CA ARG A 56 18.75 -28.63 1.75
C ARG A 56 17.31 -28.81 1.31
N VAL A 57 16.43 -28.92 2.30
CA VAL A 57 14.98 -29.02 2.11
C VAL A 57 14.33 -27.83 2.80
N GLU A 58 13.52 -27.07 2.06
CA GLU A 58 12.89 -25.83 2.53
C GLU A 58 11.37 -25.89 2.32
N SER A 59 10.60 -25.39 3.29
CA SER A 59 9.12 -25.34 3.23
C SER A 59 8.58 -24.08 2.56
N SER A 60 9.45 -23.28 1.92
CA SER A 60 9.07 -22.08 1.16
C SER A 60 9.73 -22.12 -0.21
N LYS A 61 8.98 -21.71 -1.25
CA LYS A 61 9.58 -21.43 -2.57
C LYS A 61 10.53 -20.24 -2.38
N SER A 62 11.82 -20.43 -2.61
CA SER A 62 12.77 -19.33 -2.61
C SER A 62 12.48 -18.41 -3.82
N VAL A 63 11.69 -17.36 -3.60
CA VAL A 63 11.41 -16.34 -4.60
C VAL A 63 12.60 -15.38 -4.64
N GLY A 64 13.72 -15.82 -5.24
CA GLY A 64 14.92 -14.99 -5.30
C GLY A 64 16.14 -15.70 -5.88
N SER A 65 16.42 -15.40 -7.16
CA SER A 65 17.69 -15.61 -7.85
C SER A 65 18.27 -17.03 -7.77
N ALA A 66 17.93 -17.84 -8.77
CA ALA A 66 18.76 -18.97 -9.18
C ALA A 66 20.24 -18.58 -9.43
N ALA A 67 20.54 -17.29 -9.60
CA ALA A 67 21.88 -16.76 -9.88
C ALA A 67 22.78 -16.54 -8.64
N GLY A 68 22.36 -16.91 -7.42
CA GLY A 68 23.09 -16.54 -6.19
C GLY A 68 23.99 -17.59 -5.53
N LYS A 69 23.74 -18.90 -5.68
CA LYS A 69 24.45 -19.92 -4.89
C LYS A 69 25.12 -20.96 -5.78
N LYS A 70 26.45 -20.85 -5.92
CA LYS A 70 27.26 -21.84 -6.64
C LYS A 70 27.34 -23.16 -5.86
N SER A 71 27.29 -24.27 -6.58
CA SER A 71 27.58 -25.61 -6.06
C SER A 71 28.99 -25.67 -5.50
N MET A 72 29.21 -26.46 -4.44
CA MET A 72 30.56 -26.69 -3.90
C MET A 72 31.34 -27.75 -4.71
N LYS A 73 30.61 -28.63 -5.40
CA LYS A 73 31.16 -29.67 -6.28
C LYS A 73 30.46 -29.64 -7.64
N ALA A 74 31.09 -30.23 -8.65
CA ALA A 74 30.44 -30.51 -9.93
C ALA A 74 29.28 -31.49 -9.75
N SER A 75 28.17 -31.29 -10.45
CA SER A 75 27.06 -32.23 -10.39
C SER A 75 27.39 -33.51 -11.16
N PRO A 76 27.13 -34.70 -10.59
CA PRO A 76 27.39 -35.97 -11.25
C PRO A 76 26.24 -36.46 -12.15
N PHE A 77 25.18 -35.66 -12.31
CA PHE A 77 23.98 -36.01 -13.09
C PHE A 77 23.76 -35.09 -14.29
N THR A 78 23.36 -35.69 -15.41
CA THR A 78 22.73 -34.95 -16.51
C THR A 78 21.25 -34.70 -16.22
N ARG A 79 20.61 -33.85 -17.04
CA ARG A 79 19.16 -33.61 -16.94
C ARG A 79 18.33 -34.88 -17.07
N GLU A 80 18.66 -35.76 -18.00
CA GLU A 80 17.94 -37.01 -18.27
C GLU A 80 18.07 -37.98 -17.09
N GLN A 81 19.24 -38.03 -16.46
CA GLN A 81 19.46 -38.88 -15.28
C GLN A 81 18.65 -38.40 -14.08
N ILE A 82 18.50 -37.08 -13.90
CA ILE A 82 17.61 -36.54 -12.86
C ILE A 82 16.17 -37.00 -13.09
N LEU A 83 15.67 -36.89 -14.33
CA LEU A 83 14.29 -37.23 -14.66
C LEU A 83 13.99 -38.73 -14.61
N HIS A 84 14.91 -39.58 -15.08
CA HIS A 84 14.62 -41.00 -15.29
C HIS A 84 15.25 -41.93 -14.25
N GLU A 85 16.33 -41.53 -13.58
CA GLU A 85 17.02 -42.36 -12.59
C GLU A 85 16.82 -41.84 -11.15
N VAL A 86 17.00 -40.53 -10.92
CA VAL A 86 16.96 -39.95 -9.57
C VAL A 86 15.53 -39.69 -9.10
N GLN A 87 14.68 -39.08 -9.92
CA GLN A 87 13.31 -38.74 -9.53
C GLN A 87 12.54 -39.96 -9.00
N PRO A 88 12.52 -41.14 -9.65
CA PRO A 88 11.80 -42.30 -9.14
C PRO A 88 12.28 -42.76 -7.76
N LEU A 89 13.60 -42.73 -7.50
CA LEU A 89 14.16 -43.10 -6.21
C LEU A 89 13.77 -42.10 -5.12
N LEU A 90 13.75 -40.80 -5.43
CA LEU A 90 13.28 -39.79 -4.49
C LEU A 90 11.78 -39.93 -4.22
N VAL A 91 10.97 -40.31 -5.23
CA VAL A 91 9.55 -40.62 -5.03
C VAL A 91 9.36 -41.73 -4.01
N GLU A 92 10.11 -42.84 -4.11
CA GLU A 92 10.03 -43.94 -3.15
C GLU A 92 10.37 -43.48 -1.73
N ILE A 93 11.47 -42.73 -1.57
CA ILE A 93 11.92 -42.21 -0.26
C ILE A 93 10.87 -41.29 0.36
N VAL A 94 10.35 -40.33 -0.41
CA VAL A 94 9.37 -39.36 0.10
C VAL A 94 8.04 -40.04 0.39
N ARG A 95 7.60 -40.98 -0.45
CA ARG A 95 6.37 -41.73 -0.24
C ARG A 95 6.43 -42.57 1.03
N GLU A 96 7.53 -43.27 1.29
CA GLU A 96 7.72 -44.04 2.52
C GLU A 96 7.55 -43.19 3.80
N ARG A 97 7.97 -41.92 3.75
CA ARG A 97 7.77 -40.97 4.86
C ARG A 97 6.31 -40.51 4.94
N LEU A 98 5.72 -40.12 3.80
CA LEU A 98 4.35 -39.60 3.74
C LEU A 98 3.29 -40.64 4.13
N ASP A 99 3.50 -41.92 3.82
CA ASP A 99 2.58 -43.00 4.20
C ASP A 99 2.45 -43.13 5.73
N LYS A 100 3.52 -42.81 6.48
CA LYS A 100 3.51 -42.79 7.96
C LYS A 100 2.82 -41.55 8.54
N LEU A 101 2.53 -40.55 7.70
CA LEU A 101 2.01 -39.24 8.08
C LEU A 101 0.60 -38.97 7.54
N GLU A 102 -0.06 -39.96 6.95
CA GLU A 102 -1.39 -39.81 6.35
C GLU A 102 -2.41 -39.18 7.29
N THR A 103 -2.49 -39.65 8.54
CA THR A 103 -3.41 -39.12 9.56
C THR A 103 -2.80 -38.02 10.43
N SER A 104 -1.52 -37.69 10.22
CA SER A 104 -0.79 -36.72 11.03
C SER A 104 -1.25 -35.29 10.74
N PRO A 105 -1.28 -34.38 11.75
CA PRO A 105 -1.54 -32.96 11.54
C PRO A 105 -0.39 -32.23 10.81
N LEU A 106 0.75 -32.90 10.58
CA LEU A 106 1.89 -32.29 9.91
C LEU A 106 1.62 -32.00 8.43
N ILE A 107 0.96 -32.92 7.74
CA ILE A 107 0.74 -32.83 6.30
C ILE A 107 -0.71 -32.44 6.01
N ASN A 108 -0.90 -31.43 5.18
CA ASN A 108 -2.23 -30.97 4.75
C ASN A 108 -2.91 -32.01 3.85
N TYR A 109 -4.17 -31.77 3.45
CA TYR A 109 -4.91 -32.69 2.58
C TYR A 109 -4.20 -32.94 1.24
N ARG A 110 -3.41 -31.96 0.76
CA ARG A 110 -2.55 -32.06 -0.41
C ARG A 110 -1.12 -31.67 -0.04
N PHE A 111 -0.16 -32.40 -0.61
CA PHE A 111 1.26 -32.17 -0.39
C PHE A 111 2.04 -32.29 -1.70
N THR A 112 2.83 -31.26 -2.02
CA THR A 112 3.73 -31.25 -3.19
C THR A 112 5.19 -31.22 -2.73
N PHE A 113 5.97 -32.19 -3.19
CA PHE A 113 7.41 -32.23 -3.04
C PHE A 113 8.07 -31.84 -4.37
N GLN A 114 8.65 -30.65 -4.45
CA GLN A 114 9.41 -30.17 -5.60
C GLN A 114 10.90 -30.41 -5.43
N GLY A 115 11.64 -30.40 -6.53
CA GLY A 115 13.09 -30.44 -6.51
C GLY A 115 13.70 -29.47 -7.52
N THR A 116 14.72 -28.74 -7.08
CA THR A 116 15.62 -27.94 -7.91
C THR A 116 16.99 -28.60 -7.87
N PHE A 117 17.45 -29.11 -9.00
CA PHE A 117 18.66 -29.93 -9.10
C PHE A 117 19.72 -29.24 -9.96
N ALA A 118 20.91 -29.04 -9.40
CA ALA A 118 22.08 -28.73 -10.21
C ALA A 118 22.47 -29.96 -11.03
N THR A 119 22.59 -29.80 -12.34
CA THR A 119 23.03 -30.83 -13.31
C THR A 119 24.26 -30.34 -14.06
N MET A 120 24.82 -31.21 -14.91
CA MET A 120 25.89 -30.83 -15.84
C MET A 120 25.48 -29.73 -16.82
N ASP A 121 24.19 -29.66 -17.15
CA ASP A 121 23.63 -28.79 -18.19
C ASP A 121 22.92 -27.54 -17.63
N GLY A 122 22.96 -27.34 -16.30
CA GLY A 122 22.28 -26.25 -15.61
C GLY A 122 21.32 -26.73 -14.52
N LEU A 123 20.44 -25.84 -14.07
CA LEU A 123 19.42 -26.18 -13.08
C LEU A 123 18.21 -26.85 -13.75
N VAL A 124 17.70 -27.89 -13.11
CA VAL A 124 16.46 -28.58 -13.51
C VAL A 124 15.48 -28.48 -12.35
N GLU A 125 14.29 -27.94 -12.61
CA GLU A 125 13.19 -27.91 -11.65
C GLU A 125 12.11 -28.90 -12.09
N LEU A 126 11.63 -29.71 -11.15
CA LEU A 126 10.56 -30.68 -11.39
C LEU A 126 9.78 -30.99 -10.11
N THR A 127 8.53 -31.42 -10.28
CA THR A 127 7.73 -32.01 -9.19
C THR A 127 8.16 -33.45 -9.00
N VAL A 128 8.71 -33.78 -7.83
CA VAL A 128 9.14 -35.14 -7.51
C VAL A 128 7.91 -35.99 -7.23
N LEU A 129 7.09 -35.55 -6.27
CA LEU A 129 5.88 -36.26 -5.84
C LEU A 129 4.78 -35.24 -5.51
N GLU A 130 3.56 -35.59 -5.89
CA GLU A 130 2.35 -34.91 -5.44
C GLU A 130 1.40 -35.97 -4.89
N THR A 131 0.89 -35.72 -3.68
CA THR A 131 0.00 -36.63 -2.96
C THR A 131 -1.23 -35.87 -2.47
N GLU A 132 -2.39 -36.50 -2.61
CA GLU A 132 -3.67 -36.03 -2.10
C GLU A 132 -4.28 -37.09 -1.18
N TYR A 133 -4.77 -36.66 -0.03
CA TYR A 133 -5.40 -37.48 0.99
C TYR A 133 -6.90 -37.20 0.98
N GLU A 134 -7.65 -38.04 0.26
CA GLU A 134 -9.09 -37.87 0.01
C GLU A 134 -9.93 -37.70 1.29
N GLU A 135 -9.61 -38.45 2.34
CA GLU A 135 -10.35 -38.37 3.59
C GLU A 135 -10.13 -37.02 4.30
N LYS A 136 -8.90 -36.49 4.29
CA LYS A 136 -8.61 -35.14 4.81
C LYS A 136 -9.29 -34.06 3.98
N LYS A 137 -9.32 -34.23 2.66
CA LYS A 137 -10.00 -33.32 1.73
C LYS A 137 -11.50 -33.26 2.03
N ARG A 138 -12.14 -34.42 2.16
CA ARG A 138 -13.56 -34.55 2.53
C ARG A 138 -13.86 -33.86 3.86
N GLN A 139 -13.06 -34.14 4.89
CA GLN A 139 -13.20 -33.49 6.20
C GLN A 139 -13.02 -31.98 6.13
N LEU A 140 -12.05 -31.48 5.36
CA LEU A 140 -11.83 -30.05 5.20
C LEU A 140 -13.03 -29.38 4.50
N LEU A 141 -13.57 -29.98 3.43
CA LEU A 141 -14.75 -29.48 2.74
C LEU A 141 -15.97 -29.42 3.66
N GLU A 142 -16.23 -30.46 4.45
CA GLU A 142 -17.30 -30.46 5.46
C GLU A 142 -17.12 -29.31 6.46
N ARG A 143 -15.90 -29.10 6.97
CA ARG A 143 -15.60 -28.01 7.91
C ARG A 143 -15.74 -26.62 7.29
N ILE A 144 -15.37 -26.46 6.01
CA ILE A 144 -15.56 -25.20 5.26
C ILE A 144 -17.05 -24.89 5.14
N HIS A 145 -17.87 -25.86 4.71
CA HIS A 145 -19.31 -25.67 4.58
C HIS A 145 -19.96 -25.32 5.92
N SER A 146 -19.65 -26.07 6.99
CA SER A 146 -20.16 -25.76 8.33
C SER A 146 -19.73 -24.38 8.81
N TYR A 147 -18.48 -23.97 8.56
CA TYR A 147 -17.99 -22.64 8.91
C TYR A 147 -18.79 -21.54 8.20
N ILE A 148 -18.97 -21.67 6.88
CA ILE A 148 -19.73 -20.70 6.08
C ILE A 148 -21.15 -20.55 6.62
N GLU A 149 -21.86 -21.67 6.81
CA GLU A 149 -23.23 -21.69 7.29
C GLU A 149 -23.36 -21.06 8.70
N GLU A 150 -22.52 -21.47 9.63
CA GLU A 150 -22.64 -21.06 11.04
C GLU A 150 -22.08 -19.66 11.32
N LYS A 151 -20.95 -19.30 10.71
CA LYS A 151 -20.19 -18.09 11.04
C LYS A 151 -20.43 -16.93 10.10
N LEU A 152 -20.71 -17.19 8.82
CA LEU A 152 -20.91 -16.13 7.82
C LEU A 152 -22.39 -15.90 7.50
N GLU A 153 -23.11 -16.96 7.16
CA GLU A 153 -24.53 -16.85 6.75
C GLU A 153 -25.45 -16.59 7.94
N LYS A 154 -25.34 -17.40 9.00
CA LYS A 154 -26.14 -17.25 10.23
C LYS A 154 -25.47 -16.37 11.29
N GLY A 155 -24.16 -16.19 11.18
CA GLY A 155 -23.37 -15.42 12.15
C GLY A 155 -23.61 -13.91 12.03
N SER A 156 -23.49 -13.22 13.17
CA SER A 156 -23.63 -11.77 13.27
C SER A 156 -22.46 -11.10 14.01
N TYR A 157 -21.41 -11.87 14.30
CA TYR A 157 -20.25 -11.41 15.06
C TYR A 157 -19.01 -11.32 14.16
N PRO A 158 -18.05 -10.43 14.50
CA PRO A 158 -16.75 -10.37 13.86
C PRO A 158 -16.07 -11.75 13.77
N THR A 159 -15.42 -12.01 12.64
CA THR A 159 -14.73 -13.29 12.37
C THR A 159 -13.30 -13.26 12.88
N ASN A 160 -12.69 -14.41 13.15
CA ASN A 160 -11.26 -14.44 13.48
C ASN A 160 -10.42 -14.26 12.20
N ARG A 161 -9.40 -13.39 12.24
CA ARG A 161 -8.46 -13.19 11.12
C ARG A 161 -7.88 -14.49 10.58
N LEU A 162 -7.46 -15.41 11.46
CA LEU A 162 -6.86 -16.68 11.04
C LEU A 162 -7.84 -17.51 10.21
N GLU A 163 -9.13 -17.47 10.54
CA GLU A 163 -10.16 -18.17 9.80
C GLU A 163 -10.33 -17.56 8.41
N THR A 164 -10.29 -16.23 8.28
CA THR A 164 -10.27 -15.54 6.98
C THR A 164 -9.06 -15.92 6.15
N PHE A 165 -7.86 -15.95 6.77
CA PHE A 165 -6.62 -16.37 6.11
C PHE A 165 -6.74 -17.74 5.44
N PHE A 166 -7.33 -18.72 6.14
CA PHE A 166 -7.52 -20.07 5.60
C PHE A 166 -8.69 -20.13 4.63
N LEU A 167 -9.85 -19.58 4.98
CA LEU A 167 -11.05 -19.65 4.14
C LEU A 167 -10.80 -19.01 2.76
N ALA A 168 -10.17 -17.85 2.71
CA ALA A 168 -9.90 -17.17 1.44
C ALA A 168 -9.00 -18.00 0.51
N ARG A 169 -8.03 -18.72 1.06
CA ARG A 169 -7.18 -19.65 0.30
C ARG A 169 -7.96 -20.86 -0.17
N HIS A 170 -8.79 -21.45 0.70
CA HIS A 170 -9.55 -22.65 0.39
C HIS A 170 -10.60 -22.40 -0.69
N LEU A 171 -11.33 -21.29 -0.62
CA LEU A 171 -12.34 -20.91 -1.62
C LEU A 171 -11.76 -20.67 -3.02
N LEU A 172 -10.45 -20.40 -3.09
CA LEU A 172 -9.72 -20.17 -4.34
C LEU A 172 -8.84 -21.38 -4.72
N ASP A 173 -8.85 -22.46 -3.94
CA ASP A 173 -8.04 -23.64 -4.20
C ASP A 173 -8.71 -24.52 -5.28
N PRO A 174 -8.12 -24.68 -6.48
CA PRO A 174 -8.72 -25.46 -7.56
C PRO A 174 -8.84 -26.96 -7.25
N TYR A 175 -8.20 -27.46 -6.19
CA TYR A 175 -8.31 -28.86 -5.78
C TYR A 175 -9.48 -29.08 -4.82
N LEU A 176 -9.92 -28.04 -4.10
CA LEU A 176 -11.13 -28.06 -3.27
C LEU A 176 -12.35 -27.64 -4.07
N PHE A 177 -12.22 -26.59 -4.89
CA PHE A 177 -13.28 -26.05 -5.75
C PHE A 177 -12.76 -25.90 -7.18
N PRO A 178 -12.82 -26.97 -8.01
CA PRO A 178 -12.29 -26.96 -9.38
C PRO A 178 -12.92 -25.91 -10.29
N GLU A 179 -14.21 -25.65 -10.07
CA GLU A 179 -14.97 -24.60 -10.72
C GLU A 179 -15.31 -23.54 -9.66
N PRO A 180 -14.63 -22.38 -9.65
CA PRO A 180 -14.88 -21.38 -8.63
C PRO A 180 -16.25 -20.73 -8.84
N GLU A 181 -17.10 -20.80 -7.82
CA GLU A 181 -18.37 -20.06 -7.76
C GLU A 181 -18.08 -18.57 -7.49
N ALA A 182 -17.59 -17.84 -8.50
CA ALA A 182 -17.08 -16.48 -8.35
C ALA A 182 -18.03 -15.54 -7.59
N ALA A 183 -19.32 -15.53 -7.93
CA ALA A 183 -20.32 -14.69 -7.27
C ALA A 183 -20.50 -15.04 -5.79
N LYS A 184 -20.50 -16.33 -5.45
CA LYS A 184 -20.62 -16.80 -4.07
C LYS A 184 -19.36 -16.47 -3.26
N THR A 185 -18.17 -16.70 -3.84
CA THR A 185 -16.90 -16.36 -3.20
C THR A 185 -16.79 -14.86 -2.92
N ILE A 186 -17.17 -14.00 -3.88
CA ILE A 186 -17.24 -12.55 -3.68
C ILE A 186 -18.21 -12.20 -2.55
N ALA A 187 -19.42 -12.77 -2.56
CA ALA A 187 -20.42 -12.52 -1.50
C ALA A 187 -19.93 -12.93 -0.11
N LEU A 188 -19.14 -14.02 -0.01
CA LEU A 188 -18.53 -14.44 1.26
C LEU A 188 -17.43 -13.47 1.71
N PHE A 189 -16.62 -12.96 0.79
CA PHE A 189 -15.63 -11.92 1.12
C PHE A 189 -16.29 -10.62 1.57
N ASP A 190 -17.32 -10.16 0.87
CA ASP A 190 -18.11 -9.00 1.28
C ASP A 190 -18.77 -9.22 2.65
N ARG A 191 -19.26 -10.44 2.92
CA ARG A 191 -19.82 -10.78 4.23
C ARG A 191 -18.79 -10.70 5.34
N ILE A 192 -17.55 -11.16 5.12
CA ILE A 192 -16.46 -11.00 6.08
C ILE A 192 -16.18 -9.51 6.32
N GLN A 193 -16.14 -8.68 5.27
CA GLN A 193 -15.92 -7.25 5.43
C GLN A 193 -17.04 -6.60 6.27
N GLU A 194 -18.30 -6.90 5.95
CA GLU A 194 -19.46 -6.37 6.67
C GLU A 194 -19.48 -6.75 8.15
N LEU A 195 -19.14 -8.01 8.49
CA LEU A 195 -19.08 -8.49 9.87
C LEU A 195 -17.99 -7.81 10.71
N ASN A 196 -16.94 -7.28 10.07
CA ASN A 196 -15.79 -6.67 10.75
C ASN A 196 -15.71 -5.14 10.57
N LYS A 197 -16.72 -4.51 9.96
CA LYS A 197 -16.68 -3.08 9.58
C LYS A 197 -16.42 -2.10 10.73
N GLU A 198 -16.87 -2.45 11.93
CA GLU A 198 -16.73 -1.60 13.13
C GLU A 198 -15.30 -1.64 13.72
N GLN A 199 -14.46 -2.59 13.30
CA GLN A 199 -13.09 -2.76 13.79
C GLN A 199 -12.08 -2.42 12.69
N VAL A 200 -11.78 -1.14 12.50
CA VAL A 200 -11.00 -0.62 11.37
C VAL A 200 -9.66 -1.35 11.17
N GLU A 201 -8.86 -1.51 12.22
CA GLU A 201 -7.55 -2.19 12.13
C GLU A 201 -7.69 -3.68 11.79
N ALA A 202 -8.64 -4.37 12.43
CA ALA A 202 -8.89 -5.79 12.15
C ALA A 202 -9.43 -5.99 10.73
N LEU A 203 -10.34 -5.13 10.28
CA LEU A 203 -10.87 -5.13 8.91
C LEU A 203 -9.75 -4.98 7.88
N ALA A 204 -8.80 -4.08 8.11
CA ALA A 204 -7.63 -3.94 7.24
C ALA A 204 -6.80 -5.23 7.19
N GLU A 205 -6.66 -5.97 8.29
CA GLU A 205 -6.03 -7.29 8.29
C GLU A 205 -6.81 -8.34 7.51
N HIS A 206 -8.14 -8.40 7.64
CA HIS A 206 -8.99 -9.28 6.86
C HIS A 206 -8.88 -8.99 5.35
N ARG A 207 -8.94 -7.71 4.96
CA ARG A 207 -8.76 -7.26 3.57
C ARG A 207 -7.41 -7.69 3.02
N ARG A 208 -6.32 -7.50 3.77
CA ARG A 208 -4.97 -7.96 3.37
C ARG A 208 -4.90 -9.46 3.12
N ASP A 209 -5.53 -10.27 3.98
CA ASP A 209 -5.54 -11.72 3.80
C ASP A 209 -6.38 -12.18 2.60
N ILE A 210 -7.50 -11.51 2.31
CA ILE A 210 -8.33 -11.73 1.12
C ILE A 210 -7.59 -11.31 -0.15
N ILE A 211 -7.04 -10.09 -0.17
CA ILE A 211 -6.28 -9.52 -1.30
C ILE A 211 -5.11 -10.43 -1.63
N ARG A 212 -4.33 -10.86 -0.63
CA ARG A 212 -3.22 -11.78 -0.85
C ARG A 212 -3.68 -13.11 -1.45
N ALA A 213 -4.77 -13.69 -0.96
CA ALA A 213 -5.29 -14.95 -1.51
C ALA A 213 -5.77 -14.79 -2.97
N LEU A 214 -6.43 -13.66 -3.28
CA LEU A 214 -6.86 -13.32 -4.64
C LEU A 214 -5.66 -13.10 -5.57
N THR A 215 -4.67 -12.32 -5.16
CA THR A 215 -3.43 -12.10 -5.93
C THR A 215 -2.69 -13.41 -6.17
N ASP A 216 -2.51 -14.24 -5.12
CA ASP A 216 -1.89 -15.55 -5.24
C ASP A 216 -2.64 -16.43 -6.26
N TRP A 217 -3.98 -16.45 -6.22
CA TRP A 217 -4.81 -17.19 -7.17
C TRP A 217 -4.72 -16.61 -8.59
N VAL A 218 -4.79 -15.30 -8.74
CA VAL A 218 -4.69 -14.62 -10.04
C VAL A 218 -3.37 -14.97 -10.71
N GLU A 219 -2.25 -14.80 -10.01
CA GLU A 219 -0.92 -14.99 -10.59
C GLU A 219 -0.55 -16.45 -10.82
N ASN A 220 -0.99 -17.37 -9.95
CA ASN A 220 -0.56 -18.77 -10.01
C ASN A 220 -1.59 -19.72 -10.64
N VAL A 221 -2.87 -19.32 -10.76
CA VAL A 221 -3.95 -20.19 -11.24
C VAL A 221 -4.70 -19.59 -12.42
N PHE A 222 -5.15 -18.34 -12.34
CA PHE A 222 -5.98 -17.75 -13.39
C PHE A 222 -5.15 -17.29 -14.60
N LEU A 223 -4.21 -16.37 -14.41
CA LEU A 223 -3.44 -15.78 -15.52
C LEU A 223 -2.61 -16.83 -16.29
N PRO A 224 -1.94 -17.81 -15.65
CA PRO A 224 -1.17 -18.82 -16.38
C PRO A 224 -1.99 -19.68 -17.35
N ARG A 225 -3.32 -19.69 -17.26
CA ARG A 225 -4.20 -20.36 -18.25
C ARG A 225 -4.16 -19.63 -19.59
N TYR A 226 -4.18 -18.30 -19.56
CA TYR A 226 -4.35 -17.44 -20.75
C TYR A 226 -3.09 -16.69 -21.17
N TYR A 227 -2.14 -16.50 -20.24
CA TYR A 227 -0.92 -15.73 -20.45
C TYR A 227 0.32 -16.60 -20.25
N ASP A 228 1.33 -16.37 -21.07
CA ASP A 228 2.71 -16.74 -20.75
C ASP A 228 3.27 -15.68 -19.81
N VAL A 229 3.70 -16.12 -18.62
CA VAL A 229 4.19 -15.24 -17.55
C VAL A 229 5.71 -15.38 -17.45
N THR A 230 6.43 -14.32 -17.76
CA THR A 230 7.88 -14.23 -17.60
C THR A 230 8.23 -13.22 -16.53
N ARG A 231 9.34 -13.40 -15.81
CA ARG A 231 9.85 -12.36 -14.91
C ARG A 231 10.90 -11.53 -15.63
N SER A 232 10.70 -10.22 -15.61
CA SER A 232 11.69 -9.26 -16.08
C SER A 232 12.93 -9.25 -15.18
N GLU A 233 14.01 -8.64 -15.67
CA GLU A 233 15.25 -8.44 -14.90
C GLU A 233 14.99 -7.65 -13.60
N TYR A 234 13.96 -6.81 -13.59
CA TYR A 234 13.53 -6.01 -12.43
C TYR A 234 12.53 -6.75 -11.52
N ARG A 235 12.34 -8.06 -11.71
CA ARG A 235 11.44 -8.93 -10.93
C ARG A 235 9.94 -8.61 -11.09
N ALA A 236 9.57 -7.81 -12.09
CA ALA A 236 8.17 -7.62 -12.45
C ALA A 236 7.70 -8.78 -13.34
N ASN A 237 6.46 -9.21 -13.17
CA ASN A 237 5.85 -10.17 -14.08
C ASN A 237 5.48 -9.46 -15.40
N GLU A 238 5.89 -10.03 -16.52
CA GLU A 238 5.49 -9.66 -17.86
C GLU A 238 4.51 -10.71 -18.37
N TYR A 239 3.39 -10.24 -18.91
CA TYR A 239 2.27 -11.07 -19.34
C TYR A 239 2.12 -10.97 -20.85
N MET A 240 2.29 -12.09 -21.55
CA MET A 240 2.02 -12.19 -22.99
C MET A 240 0.81 -13.08 -23.23
N LEU A 241 -0.22 -12.56 -23.90
CA LEU A 241 -1.42 -13.33 -24.21
C LEU A 241 -1.05 -14.52 -25.11
N LYS A 242 -1.46 -15.73 -24.75
CA LYS A 242 -1.20 -16.92 -25.57
C LYS A 242 -1.98 -16.80 -26.89
N PRO A 243 -1.39 -17.18 -28.04
CA PRO A 243 -2.04 -17.06 -29.34
C PRO A 243 -3.42 -17.72 -29.44
N ASP A 244 -3.61 -18.83 -28.72
CA ASP A 244 -4.85 -19.62 -28.72
C ASP A 244 -5.71 -19.37 -27.46
N ALA A 245 -5.44 -18.31 -26.68
CA ALA A 245 -6.23 -17.98 -25.51
C ALA A 245 -7.63 -17.51 -25.92
N VAL A 246 -8.61 -18.40 -25.76
CA VAL A 246 -10.03 -18.07 -25.86
C VAL A 246 -10.62 -18.10 -24.45
N PHE A 247 -11.14 -16.95 -24.01
CA PHE A 247 -11.97 -16.87 -22.82
C PHE A 247 -13.42 -16.70 -23.26
N GLU A 248 -14.16 -17.81 -23.27
CA GLU A 248 -15.59 -17.85 -23.55
C GLU A 248 -16.38 -17.24 -22.38
N ASP A 249 -17.60 -16.78 -22.64
CA ASP A 249 -18.54 -16.26 -21.63
C ASP A 249 -18.02 -15.14 -20.73
N LYS A 250 -16.97 -14.42 -21.16
CA LYS A 250 -16.22 -13.41 -20.39
C LYS A 250 -16.99 -12.22 -19.82
N ASP A 251 -18.21 -12.00 -20.30
CA ASP A 251 -19.11 -10.96 -19.82
C ASP A 251 -20.38 -11.53 -19.16
N GLU A 252 -20.53 -12.86 -19.11
CA GLU A 252 -21.53 -13.52 -18.29
C GLU A 252 -21.15 -13.42 -16.80
N PRO A 253 -22.12 -13.30 -15.89
CA PRO A 253 -21.84 -13.23 -14.46
C PRO A 253 -21.33 -14.57 -13.93
N ASN A 254 -20.68 -14.54 -12.76
CA ASN A 254 -20.21 -15.73 -12.04
C ASN A 254 -19.07 -16.46 -12.76
N GLN A 255 -18.27 -15.72 -13.52
CA GLN A 255 -17.11 -16.25 -14.22
C GLN A 255 -15.83 -16.00 -13.41
N PRO A 256 -14.77 -16.80 -13.56
CA PRO A 256 -13.51 -16.57 -12.84
C PRO A 256 -12.92 -15.16 -13.06
N ILE A 257 -13.20 -14.53 -14.19
CA ILE A 257 -12.78 -13.14 -14.43
C ILE A 257 -13.43 -12.15 -13.45
N ASP A 258 -14.63 -12.42 -12.92
CA ASP A 258 -15.24 -11.57 -11.90
C ASP A 258 -14.41 -11.55 -10.61
N LEU A 259 -13.75 -12.67 -10.25
CA LEU A 259 -12.82 -12.71 -9.11
C LEU A 259 -11.56 -11.89 -9.38
N LEU A 260 -11.04 -11.93 -10.62
CA LEU A 260 -9.92 -11.07 -11.03
C LEU A 260 -10.30 -9.59 -10.89
N LEU A 261 -11.47 -9.21 -11.40
CA LEU A 261 -11.96 -7.83 -11.31
C LEU A 261 -12.21 -7.40 -9.86
N TYR A 262 -12.82 -8.26 -9.04
CA TYR A 262 -13.02 -8.00 -7.62
C TYR A 262 -11.68 -7.81 -6.89
N GLY A 263 -10.69 -8.68 -7.12
CA GLY A 263 -9.34 -8.55 -6.57
C GLY A 263 -8.66 -7.26 -7.00
N ALA A 264 -8.80 -6.86 -8.26
CA ALA A 264 -8.26 -5.60 -8.76
C ALA A 264 -8.85 -4.39 -8.03
N VAL A 265 -10.18 -4.36 -7.79
CA VAL A 265 -10.84 -3.28 -7.04
C VAL A 265 -10.39 -3.27 -5.58
N MET A 266 -10.30 -4.43 -4.94
CA MET A 266 -9.83 -4.54 -3.56
C MET A 266 -8.40 -3.99 -3.40
N ILE A 267 -7.50 -4.29 -4.33
CA ILE A 267 -6.14 -3.73 -4.36
C ILE A 267 -6.21 -2.20 -4.51
N ILE A 268 -6.93 -1.70 -5.51
CA ILE A 268 -7.03 -0.26 -5.79
C ILE A 268 -7.57 0.53 -4.60
N ARG A 269 -8.58 -0.02 -3.91
CA ARG A 269 -9.27 0.69 -2.81
C ARG A 269 -8.57 0.61 -1.47
N TYR A 270 -7.87 -0.49 -1.18
CA TYR A 270 -7.45 -0.80 0.19
C TYR A 270 -5.96 -1.07 0.36
N GLU A 271 -5.20 -1.24 -0.72
CA GLU A 271 -3.75 -1.31 -0.62
C GLU A 271 -3.10 0.07 -0.78
N PRO A 272 -1.87 0.24 -0.25
CA PRO A 272 -1.11 1.47 -0.43
C PRO A 272 -0.89 1.82 -1.91
N GLU A 273 -0.61 3.09 -2.20
CA GLU A 273 -0.47 3.63 -3.56
C GLU A 273 0.47 2.81 -4.47
N PHE A 274 1.61 2.38 -3.95
CA PHE A 274 2.59 1.60 -4.73
C PHE A 274 2.05 0.24 -5.23
N SER A 275 0.99 -0.29 -4.60
CA SER A 275 0.32 -1.53 -4.99
C SER A 275 -0.81 -1.31 -6.01
N LYS A 276 -1.38 -0.10 -6.12
CA LYS A 276 -2.54 0.18 -7.00
C LYS A 276 -2.27 -0.13 -8.47
N PHE A 277 -1.02 0.04 -8.91
CA PHE A 277 -0.58 -0.33 -10.26
C PHE A 277 -0.84 -1.81 -10.59
N MET A 278 -0.75 -2.71 -9.60
CA MET A 278 -1.07 -4.13 -9.79
C MET A 278 -2.56 -4.32 -10.09
N GLY A 279 -3.45 -3.65 -9.35
CA GLY A 279 -4.89 -3.70 -9.61
C GLY A 279 -5.23 -3.15 -11.00
N GLN A 280 -4.63 -2.03 -11.40
CA GLN A 280 -4.78 -1.49 -12.76
C GLN A 280 -4.27 -2.46 -13.84
N THR A 281 -3.14 -3.13 -13.59
CA THR A 281 -2.59 -4.16 -14.48
C THR A 281 -3.57 -5.32 -14.64
N PHE A 282 -4.18 -5.80 -13.57
CA PHE A 282 -5.20 -6.85 -13.63
C PHE A 282 -6.42 -6.46 -14.46
N LEU A 283 -6.89 -5.20 -14.36
CA LEU A 283 -7.96 -4.70 -15.22
C LEU A 283 -7.54 -4.65 -16.70
N GLU A 284 -6.31 -4.21 -17.01
CA GLU A 284 -5.83 -4.18 -18.40
C GLU A 284 -5.67 -5.58 -18.99
N LEU A 285 -5.21 -6.56 -18.20
CA LEU A 285 -5.17 -7.97 -18.62
C LEU A 285 -6.59 -8.50 -18.86
N ALA A 286 -7.54 -8.27 -17.95
CA ALA A 286 -8.93 -8.66 -18.15
C ALA A 286 -9.54 -8.04 -19.43
N LYS A 287 -9.21 -6.78 -19.73
CA LYS A 287 -9.61 -6.09 -20.96
C LYS A 287 -8.96 -6.72 -22.20
N GLN A 288 -7.69 -7.12 -22.14
CA GLN A 288 -7.01 -7.83 -23.23
C GLN A 288 -7.65 -9.21 -23.51
N LEU A 289 -8.17 -9.89 -22.49
CA LEU A 289 -9.01 -11.09 -22.64
C LEU A 289 -10.39 -10.79 -23.25
N GLY A 290 -10.72 -9.51 -23.45
CA GLY A 290 -11.94 -9.04 -24.08
C GLY A 290 -13.08 -8.73 -23.11
N SER A 291 -12.83 -8.61 -21.81
CA SER A 291 -13.87 -8.23 -20.84
C SER A 291 -14.36 -6.80 -21.09
N GLY A 292 -15.65 -6.67 -21.42
CA GLY A 292 -16.32 -5.37 -21.54
C GLY A 292 -16.46 -4.67 -20.19
N LYS A 293 -16.63 -5.45 -19.10
CA LYS A 293 -16.64 -4.91 -17.72
C LYS A 293 -15.30 -4.26 -17.37
N ALA A 294 -14.18 -4.94 -17.61
CA ALA A 294 -12.84 -4.37 -17.38
C ALA A 294 -12.60 -3.08 -18.19
N ALA A 295 -13.00 -3.08 -19.47
CA ALA A 295 -12.89 -1.91 -20.33
C ALA A 295 -13.71 -0.71 -19.82
N ARG A 296 -14.92 -0.96 -19.31
CA ARG A 296 -15.73 0.07 -18.63
C ARG A 296 -15.07 0.53 -17.34
N MET A 297 -14.55 -0.38 -16.52
CA MET A 297 -13.93 -0.01 -15.24
C MET A 297 -12.74 0.93 -15.41
N LEU A 298 -11.87 0.63 -16.37
CA LEU A 298 -10.76 1.51 -16.73
C LEU A 298 -11.25 2.88 -17.21
N LYS A 299 -12.34 2.94 -17.97
CA LYS A 299 -12.83 4.19 -18.56
C LYS A 299 -13.62 5.05 -17.56
N ASP A 300 -14.54 4.43 -16.84
CA ASP A 300 -15.63 5.09 -16.12
C ASP A 300 -15.53 4.90 -14.58
N GLY A 301 -14.59 4.10 -14.08
CA GLY A 301 -14.39 3.80 -12.64
C GLY A 301 -14.86 2.39 -12.25
N SER A 302 -14.53 1.94 -11.05
CA SER A 302 -14.65 0.54 -10.61
C SER A 302 -16.09 0.03 -10.38
N ASP A 303 -17.10 0.86 -10.61
CA ASP A 303 -18.51 0.68 -10.19
C ASP A 303 -18.72 0.63 -8.66
N SER A 304 -17.70 0.96 -7.85
CA SER A 304 -17.83 1.08 -6.38
C SER A 304 -18.73 2.25 -5.94
N PHE A 305 -18.96 3.20 -6.84
CA PHE A 305 -19.77 4.39 -6.62
C PHE A 305 -20.91 4.44 -7.64
N SER A 306 -22.05 5.01 -7.26
CA SER A 306 -23.17 5.16 -8.19
C SER A 306 -22.83 6.13 -9.32
N GLN A 307 -23.42 5.94 -10.49
CA GLN A 307 -23.21 6.84 -11.64
C GLN A 307 -23.59 8.30 -11.33
N GLU A 308 -24.57 8.50 -10.47
CA GLU A 308 -24.99 9.84 -10.01
C GLU A 308 -23.94 10.49 -9.10
N ASP A 309 -23.20 9.68 -8.33
CA ASP A 309 -22.12 10.16 -7.46
C ASP A 309 -20.86 10.53 -8.23
N VAL A 310 -20.53 9.80 -9.29
CA VAL A 310 -19.28 10.00 -10.05
C VAL A 310 -19.43 10.88 -11.28
N HIS A 311 -20.64 11.32 -11.63
CA HIS A 311 -20.86 12.24 -12.75
C HIS A 311 -21.85 13.36 -12.37
N LEU A 312 -21.32 14.56 -12.18
CA LEU A 312 -22.12 15.79 -12.06
C LEU A 312 -22.14 16.52 -13.41
N ARG A 313 -23.33 16.77 -13.95
CA ARG A 313 -23.53 17.62 -15.13
C ARG A 313 -24.43 18.81 -14.79
N HIS A 314 -23.86 20.00 -14.83
CA HIS A 314 -24.57 21.27 -14.59
C HIS A 314 -24.24 22.29 -15.68
N GLU A 315 -25.03 23.36 -15.80
CA GLU A 315 -24.76 24.43 -16.78
C GLU A 315 -23.45 25.20 -16.49
N LEU A 316 -23.03 25.24 -15.21
CA LEU A 316 -21.83 25.94 -14.74
C LEU A 316 -20.57 25.08 -14.77
N VAL A 317 -20.72 23.77 -14.53
CA VAL A 317 -19.62 22.85 -14.34
C VAL A 317 -20.01 21.42 -14.73
N GLU A 318 -19.06 20.65 -15.22
CA GLU A 318 -19.16 19.20 -15.32
C GLU A 318 -18.01 18.54 -14.57
N CYS A 319 -18.32 17.61 -13.67
CA CYS A 319 -17.34 16.85 -12.90
C CYS A 319 -17.51 15.36 -13.18
N LYS A 320 -16.39 14.65 -13.29
CA LYS A 320 -16.35 13.18 -13.36
C LYS A 320 -15.30 12.65 -12.40
N ALA A 321 -15.56 11.53 -11.75
CA ALA A 321 -14.60 10.84 -10.92
C ALA A 321 -14.32 9.44 -11.47
N ASN A 322 -13.08 8.99 -11.35
CA ASN A 322 -12.64 7.63 -11.68
C ASN A 322 -11.69 7.17 -10.57
N ASP A 323 -12.16 6.26 -9.73
CA ASP A 323 -11.45 5.73 -8.57
C ASP A 323 -10.34 4.73 -8.95
N VAL A 324 -10.43 4.08 -10.11
CA VAL A 324 -9.35 3.22 -10.64
C VAL A 324 -8.05 4.00 -10.85
N PHE A 325 -8.17 5.27 -11.23
CA PHE A 325 -7.04 6.17 -11.49
C PHE A 325 -6.93 7.33 -10.50
N SER A 326 -7.68 7.27 -9.40
CA SER A 326 -7.79 8.36 -8.41
C SER A 326 -7.93 9.74 -9.07
N LEU A 327 -8.82 9.86 -10.06
CA LEU A 327 -8.87 11.01 -10.97
C LEU A 327 -10.21 11.74 -10.88
N PHE A 328 -10.13 13.03 -10.60
CA PHE A 328 -11.22 13.97 -10.83
C PHE A 328 -11.00 14.70 -12.16
N THR A 329 -11.98 14.67 -13.07
CA THR A 329 -12.00 15.51 -14.27
C THR A 329 -13.03 16.62 -14.08
N ILE A 330 -12.58 17.87 -14.07
CA ILE A 330 -13.43 19.04 -13.79
C ILE A 330 -13.38 19.99 -14.99
N VAL A 331 -14.56 20.33 -15.50
CA VAL A 331 -14.73 21.28 -16.61
C VAL A 331 -15.57 22.47 -16.12
N ILE A 332 -14.90 23.58 -15.84
CA ILE A 332 -15.55 24.85 -15.49
C ILE A 332 -16.06 25.48 -16.78
N ARG A 333 -17.38 25.70 -16.88
CA ARG A 333 -18.05 26.27 -18.05
C ARG A 333 -18.24 27.78 -17.91
N LYS A 334 -18.48 28.25 -16.68
CA LYS A 334 -18.54 29.66 -16.31
C LYS A 334 -17.67 29.91 -15.09
N GLU A 335 -16.82 30.92 -15.14
CA GLU A 335 -15.92 31.31 -14.03
C GLU A 335 -16.69 32.14 -13.00
N GLU A 336 -17.45 31.46 -12.15
CA GLU A 336 -18.21 32.06 -11.05
C GLU A 336 -18.22 31.14 -9.83
N ALA A 337 -18.46 31.71 -8.64
CA ALA A 337 -18.39 31.00 -7.37
C ALA A 337 -19.21 29.70 -7.37
N GLY A 338 -20.43 29.73 -7.92
CA GLY A 338 -21.32 28.57 -7.98
C GLY A 338 -20.81 27.40 -8.84
N ALA A 339 -19.86 27.62 -9.76
CA ALA A 339 -19.20 26.54 -10.50
C ALA A 339 -18.20 25.79 -9.60
N TYR A 340 -17.38 26.55 -8.86
CA TYR A 340 -16.36 26.02 -7.95
C TYR A 340 -16.98 25.40 -6.70
N GLU A 341 -18.03 26.00 -6.13
CA GLU A 341 -18.81 25.44 -5.02
C GLU A 341 -19.25 24.00 -5.35
N ARG A 342 -19.92 23.82 -6.49
CA ARG A 342 -20.41 22.50 -6.94
C ARG A 342 -19.28 21.51 -7.17
N ALA A 343 -18.14 21.97 -7.71
CA ALA A 343 -16.99 21.12 -7.92
C ALA A 343 -16.34 20.67 -6.60
N ILE A 344 -16.20 21.58 -5.63
CA ILE A 344 -15.65 21.25 -4.30
C ILE A 344 -16.62 20.32 -3.56
N SER A 345 -17.92 20.59 -3.58
CA SER A 345 -18.93 19.72 -2.96
C SER A 345 -18.95 18.32 -3.59
N PHE A 346 -18.73 18.22 -4.90
CA PHE A 346 -18.59 16.93 -5.59
C PHE A 346 -17.40 16.13 -5.06
N ILE A 347 -16.20 16.73 -5.01
CA ILE A 347 -15.00 16.09 -4.45
C ILE A 347 -15.24 15.67 -3.00
N LEU A 348 -15.73 16.60 -2.17
CA LEU A 348 -15.99 16.38 -0.74
C LEU A 348 -16.99 15.24 -0.51
N SER A 349 -18.05 15.15 -1.32
CA SER A 349 -19.04 14.07 -1.21
C SER A 349 -18.46 12.70 -1.52
N LEU A 350 -17.49 12.61 -2.43
CA LEU A 350 -16.83 11.36 -2.80
C LEU A 350 -15.78 10.97 -1.77
N LEU A 351 -15.00 11.92 -1.24
CA LEU A 351 -14.05 11.66 -0.14
C LEU A 351 -14.76 11.08 1.08
N ARG A 352 -15.95 11.62 1.44
CA ARG A 352 -16.81 11.09 2.51
C ARG A 352 -17.40 9.71 2.25
N LYS A 353 -17.30 9.21 1.02
CA LYS A 353 -17.73 7.87 0.59
C LYS A 353 -16.51 6.95 0.35
N ASP A 354 -15.37 7.27 0.94
CA ASP A 354 -14.11 6.53 0.82
C ASP A 354 -13.56 6.48 -0.62
N PHE A 355 -13.68 7.59 -1.37
CA PHE A 355 -12.88 7.78 -2.58
C PHE A 355 -11.40 7.93 -2.20
N PRO A 356 -10.44 7.39 -3.00
CA PRO A 356 -9.02 7.49 -2.70
C PRO A 356 -8.58 8.92 -2.34
N LYS A 357 -7.86 9.07 -1.22
CA LYS A 357 -7.37 10.37 -0.75
C LYS A 357 -6.17 10.85 -1.53
N SER A 358 -5.23 9.96 -1.89
CA SER A 358 -4.30 10.25 -2.97
C SER A 358 -5.06 10.33 -4.28
N TYR A 359 -5.05 11.49 -4.92
CA TYR A 359 -5.77 11.73 -6.17
C TYR A 359 -5.19 12.90 -6.97
N LYS A 360 -5.64 13.07 -8.20
CA LYS A 360 -5.35 14.27 -9.01
C LYS A 360 -6.57 14.86 -9.69
N ILE A 361 -6.49 16.14 -10.01
CA ILE A 361 -7.50 16.87 -10.79
C ILE A 361 -6.97 17.14 -12.20
N LYS A 362 -7.74 16.74 -13.21
CA LYS A 362 -7.60 17.21 -14.59
C LYS A 362 -8.59 18.36 -14.82
N LEU A 363 -8.07 19.57 -14.98
CA LEU A 363 -8.88 20.79 -14.96
C LEU A 363 -8.96 21.42 -16.35
N LYS A 364 -10.18 21.62 -16.85
CA LYS A 364 -10.47 22.51 -17.98
C LYS A 364 -11.18 23.77 -17.46
N SER A 365 -10.45 24.87 -17.38
CA SER A 365 -10.92 26.19 -16.94
C SER A 365 -10.24 27.28 -17.77
N SER A 366 -10.89 28.44 -17.90
CA SER A 366 -10.34 29.62 -18.56
C SER A 366 -9.51 30.49 -17.60
N ALA A 367 -9.79 30.45 -16.30
CA ALA A 367 -9.00 31.09 -15.26
C ALA A 367 -7.65 30.38 -15.07
N ARG A 368 -6.60 31.15 -14.80
CA ARG A 368 -5.21 30.68 -14.72
C ARG A 368 -4.48 31.18 -13.48
N GLU A 369 -5.20 31.23 -12.36
CA GLU A 369 -4.65 31.64 -11.08
C GLU A 369 -3.77 30.54 -10.49
N TYR A 370 -2.77 30.96 -9.72
CA TYR A 370 -1.92 30.11 -8.89
C TYR A 370 -1.65 30.85 -7.59
N LEU A 371 -1.42 30.12 -6.50
CA LEU A 371 -1.07 30.74 -5.23
C LEU A 371 0.22 31.57 -5.37
N PRO A 372 0.34 32.70 -4.67
CA PRO A 372 1.51 33.58 -4.71
C PRO A 372 2.72 33.01 -3.94
N ILE A 373 2.95 31.68 -4.04
CA ILE A 373 4.03 30.96 -3.36
C ILE A 373 4.99 30.42 -4.42
N LYS A 374 6.24 30.89 -4.39
CA LYS A 374 7.27 30.47 -5.35
C LYS A 374 7.76 29.05 -5.03
N GLY A 375 7.91 28.23 -6.07
CA GLY A 375 8.44 26.87 -5.97
C GLY A 375 7.37 25.76 -6.03
N LEU A 376 6.09 26.11 -5.90
CA LEU A 376 4.99 25.16 -6.10
C LEU A 376 4.98 24.60 -7.52
N ALA A 377 4.62 23.32 -7.66
CA ALA A 377 4.28 22.75 -8.97
C ALA A 377 3.06 23.50 -9.55
N LYS A 378 3.10 23.77 -10.87
CA LYS A 378 1.99 24.39 -11.59
C LYS A 378 1.09 23.31 -12.18
N SER A 379 0.44 22.54 -11.30
CA SER A 379 -0.47 21.47 -11.69
C SER A 379 -1.91 21.96 -11.89
N ASP A 380 -2.75 21.11 -12.48
CA ASP A 380 -4.16 21.38 -12.65
C ASP A 380 -4.91 21.39 -11.30
N THR A 381 -4.48 20.54 -10.36
CA THR A 381 -5.00 20.55 -8.97
C THR A 381 -4.68 21.86 -8.27
N HIS A 382 -3.44 22.35 -8.36
CA HIS A 382 -3.08 23.67 -7.83
C HIS A 382 -3.95 24.78 -8.45
N ARG A 383 -4.08 24.79 -9.78
CA ARG A 383 -4.89 25.78 -10.49
C ARG A 383 -6.36 25.75 -10.05
N PHE A 384 -6.93 24.57 -9.84
CA PHE A 384 -8.33 24.44 -9.41
C PHE A 384 -8.58 25.14 -8.08
N PHE A 385 -7.78 24.83 -7.05
CA PHE A 385 -7.95 25.42 -5.72
C PHE A 385 -7.58 26.91 -5.71
N ALA A 386 -6.53 27.33 -6.44
CA ALA A 386 -6.18 28.74 -6.56
C ALA A 386 -7.30 29.57 -7.21
N ASN A 387 -7.94 29.05 -8.26
CA ASN A 387 -9.09 29.71 -8.87
C ASN A 387 -10.28 29.77 -7.90
N ALA A 388 -10.57 28.70 -7.15
CA ALA A 388 -11.66 28.68 -6.17
C ALA A 388 -11.45 29.69 -5.02
N LEU A 389 -10.21 29.86 -4.57
CA LEU A 389 -9.84 30.80 -3.50
C LEU A 389 -10.09 32.27 -3.85
N ALA A 390 -10.21 32.61 -5.14
CA ALA A 390 -10.55 33.95 -5.59
C ALA A 390 -11.97 34.39 -5.15
N TYR A 391 -12.84 33.45 -4.75
CA TYR A 391 -14.18 33.71 -4.26
C TYR A 391 -14.25 33.54 -2.74
N SER A 392 -14.27 34.66 -2.00
CA SER A 392 -14.26 34.65 -0.54
C SER A 392 -15.45 33.93 0.09
N GLU A 393 -16.61 33.90 -0.58
CA GLU A 393 -17.76 33.14 -0.09
C GLU A 393 -17.52 31.62 -0.03
N LEU A 394 -16.53 31.10 -0.76
CA LEU A 394 -16.19 29.67 -0.78
C LEU A 394 -15.19 29.27 0.30
N HIS A 395 -14.59 30.22 1.01
CA HIS A 395 -13.54 29.93 2.00
C HIS A 395 -13.98 28.96 3.11
N PRO A 396 -15.20 29.03 3.67
CA PRO A 396 -15.67 28.02 4.62
C PRO A 396 -15.76 26.61 4.04
N LEU A 397 -16.21 26.48 2.77
CA LEU A 397 -16.30 25.18 2.09
C LEU A 397 -14.91 24.62 1.78
N LEU A 398 -13.95 25.48 1.46
CA LEU A 398 -12.55 25.10 1.27
C LEU A 398 -11.89 24.63 2.56
N GLU A 399 -12.23 25.24 3.71
CA GLU A 399 -11.78 24.76 5.02
C GLU A 399 -12.37 23.37 5.32
N GLU A 400 -13.68 23.19 5.09
CA GLU A 400 -14.34 21.89 5.25
C GLU A 400 -13.70 20.82 4.36
N TYR A 401 -13.44 21.15 3.10
CA TYR A 401 -12.72 20.30 2.17
C TYR A 401 -11.32 19.95 2.67
N ALA A 402 -10.52 20.94 3.11
CA ALA A 402 -9.17 20.68 3.57
C ALA A 402 -9.16 19.73 4.76
N ARG A 403 -10.05 19.91 5.74
CA ARG A 403 -10.14 19.04 6.91
C ARG A 403 -10.53 17.60 6.58
N GLU A 404 -11.35 17.40 5.55
CA GLU A 404 -11.70 16.05 5.07
C GLU A 404 -10.55 15.39 4.32
N ALA A 405 -9.86 16.17 3.47
CA ALA A 405 -8.88 15.64 2.52
C ALA A 405 -7.52 15.32 3.16
N MET A 406 -7.08 16.11 4.14
CA MET A 406 -5.75 15.95 4.74
C MET A 406 -5.63 14.62 5.50
N GLU A 407 -4.61 13.84 5.15
CA GLU A 407 -4.22 12.60 5.82
C GLU A 407 -2.72 12.34 5.60
N GLU A 408 -2.02 11.97 6.66
CA GLU A 408 -0.58 11.65 6.61
C GLU A 408 -0.31 10.54 5.58
N TYR A 409 0.78 10.67 4.82
CA TYR A 409 1.18 9.76 3.73
C TYR A 409 0.30 9.70 2.48
N GLU A 410 -0.73 10.55 2.36
CA GLU A 410 -1.53 10.71 1.13
C GLU A 410 -1.05 11.91 0.30
N TRP A 411 -1.12 11.83 -1.03
CA TRP A 411 -0.49 12.81 -1.93
C TRP A 411 -1.37 13.20 -3.13
N TYR A 412 -1.27 14.45 -3.59
CA TYR A 412 -1.77 14.78 -4.93
C TYR A 412 -0.91 14.13 -6.03
N GLU A 413 -1.53 13.32 -6.87
CA GLU A 413 -0.86 12.50 -7.89
C GLU A 413 -0.50 13.24 -9.20
N ASP A 414 -0.66 14.57 -9.25
CA ASP A 414 -0.21 15.39 -10.39
C ASP A 414 1.11 16.13 -10.13
N THR A 415 1.82 15.69 -9.10
CA THR A 415 3.13 16.19 -8.68
C THR A 415 4.04 15.02 -8.28
N GLU A 416 5.35 15.20 -8.40
CA GLU A 416 6.34 14.17 -8.06
C GLU A 416 7.42 14.74 -7.13
N SER A 417 8.02 13.85 -6.33
CA SER A 417 9.20 14.11 -5.49
C SER A 417 8.99 15.28 -4.52
N GLU A 418 9.99 16.16 -4.36
CA GLU A 418 10.01 17.28 -3.41
C GLU A 418 8.86 18.29 -3.57
N LYS A 419 8.10 18.22 -4.68
CA LYS A 419 6.95 19.08 -4.96
C LYS A 419 5.61 18.43 -4.67
N SER A 420 5.60 17.15 -4.30
CA SER A 420 4.41 16.46 -3.82
C SER A 420 3.87 17.18 -2.60
N VAL A 421 2.55 17.29 -2.52
CA VAL A 421 1.87 17.84 -1.33
C VAL A 421 0.64 17.02 -1.01
N MET A 422 0.30 16.95 0.27
CA MET A 422 -0.89 16.27 0.76
C MET A 422 -2.18 16.88 0.17
N PRO A 423 -3.23 16.07 -0.06
CA PRO A 423 -4.55 16.59 -0.33
C PRO A 423 -4.99 17.61 0.72
N GLY A 424 -5.54 18.74 0.26
CA GLY A 424 -5.88 19.90 1.10
C GLY A 424 -4.82 21.00 1.14
N SER A 425 -3.54 20.73 0.85
CA SER A 425 -2.45 21.72 0.99
C SER A 425 -2.72 23.06 0.30
N TYR A 426 -3.16 23.06 -0.95
CA TYR A 426 -3.43 24.31 -1.67
C TYR A 426 -4.56 25.14 -1.06
N ALA A 427 -5.60 24.48 -0.51
CA ALA A 427 -6.67 25.17 0.20
C ALA A 427 -6.15 25.76 1.53
N VAL A 428 -5.39 24.98 2.31
CA VAL A 428 -4.76 25.45 3.56
C VAL A 428 -3.85 26.65 3.31
N PHE A 429 -2.97 26.55 2.31
CA PHE A 429 -2.02 27.63 2.01
C PHE A 429 -2.72 28.91 1.58
N GLY A 430 -3.71 28.80 0.70
CA GLY A 430 -4.47 29.97 0.27
C GLY A 430 -5.29 30.60 1.40
N LEU A 431 -5.99 29.78 2.19
CA LEU A 431 -6.78 30.25 3.32
C LEU A 431 -5.91 30.89 4.40
N GLY A 432 -4.79 30.24 4.74
CA GLY A 432 -3.81 30.74 5.70
C GLY A 432 -3.23 32.09 5.31
N LEU A 433 -3.02 32.35 4.02
CA LEU A 433 -2.57 33.67 3.52
C LEU A 433 -3.70 34.70 3.37
N SER A 434 -4.96 34.28 3.45
CA SER A 434 -6.11 35.17 3.27
C SER A 434 -6.63 35.81 4.56
N SER A 435 -6.55 35.09 5.69
CA SER A 435 -7.08 35.56 6.97
C SER A 435 -6.51 34.79 8.16
N GLU A 436 -6.28 35.51 9.26
CA GLU A 436 -5.89 34.96 10.57
C GLU A 436 -6.89 33.93 11.13
N ARG A 437 -8.15 33.94 10.67
CA ARG A 437 -9.16 32.95 11.08
C ARG A 437 -8.73 31.51 10.77
N TYR A 438 -7.92 31.31 9.74
CA TYR A 438 -7.51 29.99 9.27
C TYR A 438 -6.17 29.51 9.86
N PHE A 439 -5.58 30.25 10.80
CA PHE A 439 -4.37 29.83 11.49
C PHE A 439 -4.50 28.45 12.19
N PRO A 440 -5.61 28.11 12.87
CA PRO A 440 -5.79 26.76 13.41
C PRO A 440 -5.83 25.66 12.34
N LEU A 441 -6.24 25.99 11.10
CA LEU A 441 -6.19 25.03 9.98
C LEU A 441 -4.75 24.82 9.51
N VAL A 442 -3.94 25.88 9.47
CA VAL A 442 -2.50 25.79 9.15
C VAL A 442 -1.77 24.96 10.19
N GLU A 443 -2.05 25.16 11.48
CA GLU A 443 -1.46 24.38 12.56
C GLU A 443 -1.81 22.90 12.44
N ALA A 444 -3.09 22.57 12.26
CA ALA A 444 -3.54 21.20 12.05
C ALA A 444 -2.92 20.55 10.80
N TYR A 445 -2.69 21.32 9.74
CA TYR A 445 -1.97 20.85 8.56
C TYR A 445 -0.51 20.51 8.89
N MET A 446 0.21 21.39 9.60
CA MET A 446 1.61 21.17 9.97
C MET A 446 1.79 19.95 10.89
N ASP A 447 0.79 19.57 11.67
CA ASP A 447 0.83 18.34 12.48
C ASP A 447 0.78 17.05 11.64
N LEU A 448 0.28 17.12 10.40
CA LEU A 448 0.17 16.00 9.46
C LEU A 448 1.27 16.00 8.39
N VAL A 449 2.08 17.05 8.32
CA VAL A 449 3.14 17.16 7.32
C VAL A 449 4.21 16.10 7.59
N ASP A 450 4.40 15.23 6.59
CA ASP A 450 5.59 14.39 6.46
C ASP A 450 6.78 15.26 6.03
N ASP A 451 7.50 15.80 7.02
CA ASP A 451 8.67 16.64 6.82
C ASP A 451 9.94 15.85 6.47
N GLU A 452 9.84 14.54 6.21
CA GLU A 452 10.92 13.76 5.60
C GLU A 452 10.78 13.74 4.06
N HIS A 453 9.56 13.74 3.54
CA HIS A 453 9.29 13.55 2.11
C HIS A 453 8.72 14.78 1.39
N GLN A 454 8.14 15.75 2.12
CA GLN A 454 7.56 16.97 1.56
C GLN A 454 8.45 18.20 1.83
N LEU A 455 8.83 18.98 0.80
CA LEU A 455 9.61 20.23 1.01
C LEU A 455 8.81 21.52 0.85
N VAL A 456 7.54 21.40 0.47
CA VAL A 456 6.77 22.53 -0.05
C VAL A 456 6.27 23.49 1.04
N HIS A 457 6.02 22.98 2.25
CA HIS A 457 5.57 23.79 3.37
C HIS A 457 6.58 24.85 3.78
N ASP A 458 7.89 24.63 3.60
CA ASP A 458 8.93 25.66 3.79
C ASP A 458 8.66 26.92 2.93
N LYS A 459 8.17 26.74 1.70
CA LYS A 459 7.85 27.84 0.80
C LYS A 459 6.64 28.62 1.31
N PHE A 460 5.64 27.92 1.83
CA PHE A 460 4.50 28.53 2.49
C PHE A 460 4.92 29.29 3.76
N THR A 461 5.73 28.68 4.63
CA THR A 461 6.25 29.30 5.88
C THR A 461 6.94 30.63 5.60
N ALA A 462 7.75 30.70 4.54
CA ALA A 462 8.42 31.93 4.14
C ALA A 462 7.43 33.05 3.76
N VAL A 463 6.40 32.73 2.98
CA VAL A 463 5.37 33.70 2.55
C VAL A 463 4.45 34.08 3.71
N PHE A 464 4.09 33.13 4.57
CA PHE A 464 3.31 33.38 5.78
C PHE A 464 3.99 34.40 6.69
N ALA A 465 5.28 34.21 6.95
CA ALA A 465 6.10 35.14 7.73
C ALA A 465 6.18 36.53 7.10
N GLU A 466 6.36 36.62 5.77
CA GLU A 466 6.38 37.90 5.04
C GLU A 466 5.01 38.61 5.08
N THR A 467 3.92 37.85 5.09
CA THR A 467 2.55 38.38 5.04
C THR A 467 2.10 38.93 6.40
N TYR A 468 2.32 38.18 7.48
CA TYR A 468 1.78 38.50 8.80
C TYR A 468 2.83 39.01 9.80
N GLY A 469 4.10 38.73 9.57
CA GLY A 469 5.17 39.10 10.51
C GLY A 469 4.97 38.49 11.91
N ILE A 470 5.55 39.16 12.90
CA ILE A 470 5.42 38.80 14.32
C ILE A 470 4.30 39.61 14.97
N THR A 471 3.20 38.92 15.31
CA THR A 471 2.05 39.45 16.05
C THR A 471 1.54 38.42 17.06
N GLU A 472 0.74 38.82 18.04
CA GLU A 472 0.17 37.89 19.04
C GLU A 472 -0.57 36.71 18.41
N ARG A 473 -1.20 36.95 17.25
CA ARG A 473 -1.99 35.94 16.54
C ARG A 473 -1.17 35.09 15.58
N SER A 474 -0.21 35.68 14.85
CA SER A 474 0.58 34.96 13.84
C SER A 474 1.76 34.19 14.43
N THR A 475 2.28 34.61 15.58
CA THR A 475 3.50 34.02 16.17
C THR A 475 3.34 32.55 16.52
N PRO A 476 2.25 32.09 17.17
CA PRO A 476 2.06 30.67 17.46
C PRO A 476 2.10 29.80 16.20
N THR A 477 1.33 30.19 15.17
CA THR A 477 1.28 29.47 13.90
C THR A 477 2.61 29.48 13.16
N LEU A 478 3.33 30.61 13.16
CA LEU A 478 4.67 30.69 12.58
C LEU A 478 5.65 29.74 13.28
N ILE A 479 5.58 29.63 14.60
CA ILE A 479 6.40 28.68 15.37
C ILE A 479 6.05 27.24 14.97
N THR A 480 4.77 26.88 14.88
CA THR A 480 4.34 25.55 14.38
C THR A 480 4.89 25.26 12.99
N CYS A 481 4.86 26.25 12.09
CA CYS A 481 5.44 26.11 10.74
C CYS A 481 6.97 25.92 10.77
N LEU A 482 7.68 26.59 11.67
CA LEU A 482 9.13 26.48 11.83
C LEU A 482 9.55 25.15 12.46
N LEU A 483 8.75 24.60 13.36
CA LEU A 483 8.97 23.27 13.95
C LEU A 483 8.93 22.14 12.92
N ARG A 484 8.24 22.34 11.79
CA ARG A 484 8.22 21.39 10.67
C ARG A 484 9.17 21.75 9.54
N SER A 485 9.92 22.84 9.67
CA SER A 485 10.76 23.33 8.58
C SER A 485 12.06 22.53 8.43
N HIS A 486 12.60 22.52 7.23
CA HIS A 486 13.90 21.91 6.97
C HIS A 486 15.04 22.86 7.30
N ASP A 487 16.22 22.32 7.57
CA ASP A 487 17.47 23.08 7.77
C ASP A 487 17.82 24.00 6.58
N SER A 488 17.30 23.67 5.39
CA SER A 488 17.47 24.47 4.18
C SER A 488 16.69 25.80 4.20
N LEU A 489 15.64 25.92 5.03
CA LEU A 489 14.87 27.14 5.17
C LEU A 489 15.74 28.26 5.75
N LYS A 490 15.61 29.45 5.17
CA LYS A 490 16.22 30.69 5.64
C LYS A 490 15.17 31.79 5.64
N LEU A 491 14.70 32.14 6.84
CA LEU A 491 13.62 33.09 7.05
C LEU A 491 14.18 34.50 7.25
N LYS A 492 13.67 35.47 6.49
CA LYS A 492 14.13 36.87 6.55
C LYS A 492 13.28 37.72 7.49
N ILE A 493 13.04 37.24 8.72
CA ILE A 493 12.21 37.94 9.71
C ILE A 493 13.01 38.72 10.77
N GLN A 494 14.35 38.63 10.74
CA GLN A 494 15.24 39.33 11.67
C GLN A 494 14.92 40.84 11.82
N PRO A 495 14.62 41.61 10.74
CA PRO A 495 14.29 43.03 10.90
C PRO A 495 13.05 43.31 11.75
N GLU A 496 12.08 42.39 11.80
CA GLU A 496 10.91 42.54 12.68
C GLU A 496 11.26 42.30 14.14
N LEU A 497 12.20 41.39 14.38
CA LEU A 497 12.65 41.00 15.71
C LEU A 497 13.62 42.03 16.31
N GLU A 498 14.01 43.08 15.59
CA GLU A 498 14.69 44.26 16.16
C GLU A 498 13.76 45.06 17.09
N SER A 499 12.43 44.95 16.90
CA SER A 499 11.44 45.55 17.80
C SER A 499 11.37 44.77 19.11
N GLU A 500 11.58 45.47 20.23
CA GLU A 500 11.57 44.89 21.58
C GLU A 500 10.23 44.22 21.92
N ASP A 501 9.10 44.83 21.54
CA ASP A 501 7.77 44.27 21.78
C ASP A 501 7.57 42.95 21.03
N LYS A 502 7.95 42.91 19.74
CA LYS A 502 7.85 41.71 18.90
C LYS A 502 8.81 40.62 19.34
N LEU A 503 10.05 40.98 19.70
CA LEU A 503 11.02 40.02 20.23
C LEU A 503 10.55 39.45 21.57
N SER A 504 10.02 40.29 22.45
CA SER A 504 9.46 39.85 23.75
C SER A 504 8.32 38.86 23.55
N LEU A 505 7.41 39.13 22.61
CA LEU A 505 6.33 38.20 22.26
C LEU A 505 6.88 36.87 21.73
N PHE A 506 7.86 36.93 20.83
CA PHE A 506 8.49 35.73 20.27
C PHE A 506 9.15 34.89 21.37
N VAL A 507 9.95 35.52 22.25
CA VAL A 507 10.60 34.88 23.40
C VAL A 507 9.60 34.16 24.30
N GLN A 508 8.46 34.79 24.62
CA GLN A 508 7.44 34.19 25.49
C GLN A 508 6.84 32.89 24.92
N GLN A 509 6.82 32.74 23.60
CA GLN A 509 6.37 31.49 22.96
C GLN A 509 7.50 30.46 22.89
N ILE A 510 8.72 30.89 22.56
CA ILE A 510 9.91 30.02 22.49
C ILE A 510 10.22 29.37 23.84
N GLU A 511 10.09 30.10 24.96
CA GLU A 511 10.35 29.58 26.31
C GLU A 511 9.38 28.46 26.76
N ARG A 512 8.34 28.16 25.97
CA ARG A 512 7.39 27.07 26.22
C ARG A 512 7.80 25.76 25.54
N LEU A 513 8.76 25.81 24.63
CA LEU A 513 9.25 24.68 23.86
C LEU A 513 10.39 23.98 24.60
N SER A 514 10.68 22.74 24.22
CA SER A 514 11.89 22.03 24.65
C SER A 514 13.15 22.56 23.95
N ASP A 515 14.32 22.38 24.56
CA ASP A 515 15.59 22.90 24.04
C ASP A 515 15.86 22.50 22.57
N ASP A 516 15.50 21.26 22.18
CA ASP A 516 15.64 20.75 20.80
C ASP A 516 14.69 21.48 19.82
N GLU A 517 13.45 21.72 20.23
CA GLU A 517 12.45 22.46 19.45
C GLU A 517 12.84 23.93 19.29
N VAL A 518 13.39 24.53 20.35
CA VAL A 518 13.92 25.89 20.31
C VAL A 518 15.02 25.99 19.25
N GLU A 519 16.00 25.07 19.25
CA GLU A 519 17.07 25.06 18.25
C GLU A 519 16.49 24.99 16.82
N ARG A 520 15.53 24.08 16.59
CA ARG A 520 14.87 23.91 15.29
C ARG A 520 14.16 25.18 14.81
N VAL A 521 13.51 25.93 15.70
CA VAL A 521 12.82 27.18 15.36
C VAL A 521 13.81 28.34 15.12
N LEU A 522 14.88 28.42 15.90
CA LEU A 522 15.85 29.51 15.80
C LEU A 522 16.77 29.37 14.57
N TYR A 523 17.04 28.14 14.13
CA TYR A 523 18.00 27.87 13.05
C TYR A 523 17.62 28.50 11.70
N PRO A 524 16.36 28.44 11.22
CA PRO A 524 15.94 29.14 10.00
C PRO A 524 16.08 30.67 10.09
N ILE A 525 16.00 31.25 11.29
CA ILE A 525 16.04 32.70 11.50
C ILE A 525 17.48 33.20 11.62
N TRP A 526 18.27 32.64 12.54
CA TRP A 526 19.62 33.13 12.86
C TRP A 526 20.75 32.16 12.49
N GLY A 527 20.42 30.93 12.08
CA GLY A 527 21.37 29.84 11.91
C GLY A 527 21.76 29.22 13.26
N ASN A 528 22.95 28.62 13.31
CA ASN A 528 23.49 28.04 14.54
C ASN A 528 23.46 29.05 15.71
N VAL A 529 23.11 28.57 16.90
CA VAL A 529 22.96 29.36 18.13
C VAL A 529 24.22 30.16 18.51
N GLU A 530 25.42 29.77 18.06
CA GLU A 530 26.64 30.58 18.19
C GLU A 530 26.50 31.98 17.55
N LYS A 531 25.74 32.10 16.44
CA LYS A 531 25.45 33.38 15.80
C LYS A 531 24.54 34.24 16.68
N LEU A 532 23.61 33.63 17.39
CA LEU A 532 22.75 34.30 18.37
C LEU A 532 23.58 34.86 19.53
N ALA A 533 24.56 34.10 20.02
CA ALA A 533 25.51 34.57 21.05
C ALA A 533 26.34 35.78 20.57
N ALA A 534 26.78 35.76 19.31
CA ALA A 534 27.49 36.89 18.73
C ALA A 534 26.62 38.14 18.59
N LEU A 535 25.31 37.99 18.37
CA LEU A 535 24.33 39.09 18.35
C LEU A 535 24.12 39.65 19.76
N ALA A 536 23.96 38.80 20.78
CA ALA A 536 23.80 39.25 22.17
C ALA A 536 24.96 40.12 22.65
N ARG A 537 26.21 39.81 22.26
CA ARG A 537 27.40 40.62 22.59
C ARG A 537 27.39 42.02 21.99
N LYS A 538 26.66 42.22 20.89
CA LYS A 538 26.58 43.51 20.15
C LYS A 538 25.32 44.31 20.48
N ALA A 539 24.29 43.65 21.01
CA ALA A 539 23.02 44.28 21.38
C ALA A 539 23.14 45.20 22.61
N ARG A 540 22.23 46.17 22.71
CA ARG A 540 22.07 47.06 23.87
C ARG A 540 20.86 46.61 24.70
N GLU A 541 20.80 47.03 25.96
CA GLU A 541 19.63 46.81 26.79
C GLU A 541 18.42 47.63 26.30
N PRO A 542 17.18 47.11 26.40
CA PRO A 542 16.77 45.80 26.94
C PRO A 542 16.79 44.65 25.91
N HIS A 543 17.06 44.94 24.64
CA HIS A 543 17.08 43.95 23.56
C HIS A 543 18.06 42.79 23.79
N LYS A 544 19.21 43.09 24.40
CA LYS A 544 20.23 42.10 24.78
C LYS A 544 19.69 41.03 25.74
N GLU A 545 18.93 41.43 26.76
CA GLU A 545 18.34 40.49 27.73
C GLU A 545 17.38 39.50 27.06
N LEU A 546 16.59 39.97 26.08
CA LEU A 546 15.67 39.11 25.33
C LEU A 546 16.43 38.09 24.46
N ILE A 547 17.54 38.47 23.83
CA ILE A 547 18.38 37.52 23.09
C ILE A 547 18.99 36.48 24.05
N ILE A 548 19.45 36.89 25.24
CA ILE A 548 20.00 35.96 26.25
C ILE A 548 18.95 34.92 26.68
N ARG A 549 17.69 35.34 26.83
CA ARG A 549 16.58 34.41 27.14
C ARG A 549 16.38 33.36 26.05
N LEU A 550 16.45 33.74 24.76
CA LEU A 550 16.42 32.77 23.65
C LEU A 550 17.59 31.78 23.70
N GLN A 551 18.80 32.24 24.03
CA GLN A 551 19.95 31.36 24.17
C GLN A 551 19.77 30.35 25.30
N LYS A 552 19.25 30.82 26.45
CA LYS A 552 18.98 29.97 27.61
C LYS A 552 17.90 28.94 27.31
N ALA A 553 16.87 29.32 26.55
CA ALA A 553 15.83 28.41 26.10
C ALA A 553 16.37 27.35 25.11
N ALA A 554 17.44 27.66 24.36
CA ALA A 554 18.13 26.72 23.49
C ALA A 554 19.18 25.86 24.22
N GLY A 555 19.15 25.79 25.56
CA GLY A 555 20.10 25.00 26.35
C GLY A 555 21.52 25.56 26.47
N ILE A 556 21.76 26.81 26.04
CA ILE A 556 23.08 27.45 26.13
C ILE A 556 23.14 28.32 27.39
N ALA A 557 24.00 27.92 28.33
CA ALA A 557 24.27 28.63 29.59
C ALA A 557 25.19 29.84 29.43
#